data_AF-A0A9D7CNN9-F1
#
_entry.id   AF-A0A9D7CNN9-F1
#
_cell.length_a   1.000
_cell.length_b   1.000
_cell.length_c   1.000
_cell.angle_alpha   90.00
_cell.angle_beta   90.00
_cell.angle_gamma   90.00
#
_symmetry.space_group_name_H-M   'P 1'
#
loop_
_entity.id
_entity.type
_entity.pdbx_description
1 polymer ?
#
loop_
_entity_poly.entity_id
_entity_poly.type
_entity_poly.pdbx_seq_one_letter_code
_entity_poly.pdbx_strand_id
1 'polypeptide(L)'
;MFSYRLRALVVCVVGLGFLAGALACGEVPARKAKATSDGGDLLEEDFGYEDEQTEPETNVTSSSKDAGTITIPSRPSDGGVDVAKPASDGGACTGDIAPGDLNVVEIMVASKTGQGDTAEWVEIQSSRGCRLNVKGVKIASPRGTSGVDAVTVATDLELPPYGTFVVTGDADPLKNGGLPGPLVAWGTSDVLKNDGDTIEITNAAGAVIDKVTYPSTNPAVTPGVSIAFPANCSWSDRSSWVRWSQSPVTSTYGSASLKGTPNKDNTDVVCY
;
A
#
# COMPACT_ATOMS: atom_id res chain seq x y z
N MET A 1 -8.49 -58.64 -1.69
CA MET A 1 -8.57 -58.39 -3.15
C MET A 1 -9.96 -57.84 -3.46
N PHE A 2 -10.16 -56.51 -3.46
CA PHE A 2 -11.27 -55.82 -4.14
C PHE A 2 -10.96 -54.32 -4.06
N SER A 3 -10.60 -53.73 -5.20
CA SER A 3 -10.31 -52.30 -5.35
C SER A 3 -11.58 -51.61 -5.88
N TYR A 4 -12.09 -50.64 -5.13
CA TYR A 4 -13.19 -49.79 -5.56
C TYR A 4 -12.68 -48.77 -6.60
N ARG A 5 -13.21 -48.83 -7.83
CA ARG A 5 -13.00 -47.78 -8.84
C ARG A 5 -14.17 -46.78 -8.76
N LEU A 6 -13.88 -45.56 -8.35
CA LEU A 6 -14.78 -44.42 -8.50
C LEU A 6 -14.90 -44.10 -10.00
N ARG A 7 -16.11 -44.19 -10.57
CA ARG A 7 -16.42 -43.72 -11.93
C ARG A 7 -16.95 -42.30 -11.82
N ALA A 8 -16.25 -41.33 -12.39
CA ALA A 8 -16.78 -39.99 -12.60
C ALA A 8 -17.81 -40.03 -13.73
N LEU A 9 -19.03 -39.60 -13.42
CA LEU A 9 -20.12 -39.38 -14.37
C LEU A 9 -19.97 -37.96 -14.93
N VAL A 10 -19.68 -37.83 -16.23
CA VAL A 10 -19.71 -36.54 -16.93
C VAL A 10 -21.02 -36.48 -17.72
N VAL A 11 -21.88 -35.53 -17.36
CA VAL A 11 -23.11 -35.20 -18.09
C VAL A 11 -22.76 -34.12 -19.12
N CYS A 12 -22.77 -34.49 -20.41
CA CYS A 12 -22.68 -33.52 -21.50
C CYS A 12 -24.08 -33.11 -21.94
N VAL A 13 -24.37 -31.81 -21.83
CA VAL A 13 -25.54 -31.16 -22.44
C VAL A 13 -25.22 -30.92 -23.92
N VAL A 14 -26.05 -31.47 -24.81
CA VAL A 14 -25.90 -31.31 -26.26
C VAL A 14 -26.59 -30.01 -26.68
N GLY A 15 -25.79 -29.01 -27.03
CA GLY A 15 -26.24 -27.82 -27.77
C GLY A 15 -25.76 -27.91 -29.21
N LEU A 16 -26.70 -28.00 -30.16
CA LEU A 16 -26.44 -27.94 -31.59
C LEU A 16 -25.94 -26.55 -32.00
N GLY A 17 -24.84 -26.50 -32.76
CA GLY A 17 -24.38 -25.28 -33.43
C GLY A 17 -23.07 -25.49 -34.17
N PHE A 18 -23.17 -25.70 -35.49
CA PHE A 18 -22.06 -25.79 -36.44
C PHE A 18 -21.08 -24.59 -36.34
N LEU A 19 -19.78 -24.85 -36.20
CA LEU A 19 -18.73 -24.21 -37.02
C LEU A 19 -17.40 -24.98 -36.90
N ALA A 20 -16.79 -25.26 -38.05
CA ALA A 20 -15.55 -26.01 -38.18
C ALA A 20 -14.32 -25.17 -37.79
N GLY A 21 -13.43 -25.76 -36.99
CA GLY A 21 -12.09 -25.23 -36.71
C GLY A 21 -11.21 -26.36 -36.19
N ALA A 22 -10.17 -26.71 -36.95
CA ALA A 22 -9.24 -27.79 -36.63
C ALA A 22 -8.46 -27.48 -35.35
N LEU A 23 -8.61 -28.32 -34.32
CA LEU A 23 -7.80 -28.30 -33.11
C LEU A 23 -6.76 -29.42 -33.19
N ALA A 24 -5.48 -29.06 -33.32
CA ALA A 24 -4.37 -29.98 -33.18
C ALA A 24 -4.09 -30.21 -31.68
N CYS A 25 -4.32 -31.43 -31.20
CA CYS A 25 -3.93 -31.86 -29.86
C CYS A 25 -2.44 -32.23 -29.85
N GLY A 26 -1.63 -31.46 -29.13
CA GLY A 26 -0.29 -31.88 -28.71
C GLY A 26 -0.36 -32.56 -27.33
N GLU A 27 0.13 -33.80 -27.27
CA GLU A 27 0.29 -34.56 -26.02
C GLU A 27 1.49 -34.04 -25.22
N VAL A 28 1.31 -33.74 -23.94
CA VAL A 28 2.41 -33.48 -23.00
C VAL A 28 2.62 -34.73 -22.14
N PRO A 29 3.78 -35.40 -22.19
CA PRO A 29 4.02 -36.57 -21.36
C PRO A 29 4.28 -36.18 -19.89
N ALA A 30 3.61 -36.90 -18.99
CA ALA A 30 3.76 -36.81 -17.55
C ALA A 30 5.21 -37.09 -17.10
N ARG A 31 5.80 -36.17 -16.32
CA ARG A 31 7.06 -36.44 -15.61
C ARG A 31 6.81 -37.37 -14.42
N LYS A 32 7.49 -38.51 -14.43
CA LYS A 32 7.56 -39.47 -13.33
C LYS A 32 8.35 -38.88 -12.15
N ALA A 33 7.76 -38.98 -10.96
CA ALA A 33 8.51 -38.91 -9.70
C ALA A 33 9.42 -40.14 -9.57
N LYS A 34 10.68 -39.93 -9.15
CA LYS A 34 11.57 -40.98 -8.70
C LYS A 34 12.00 -40.66 -7.28
N ALA A 35 11.46 -41.41 -6.33
CA ALA A 35 12.10 -41.64 -5.05
C ALA A 35 13.10 -42.78 -5.24
N THR A 36 14.32 -42.61 -4.74
CA THR A 36 15.22 -43.71 -4.36
C THR A 36 15.98 -43.30 -3.11
N SER A 37 16.11 -44.30 -2.26
CA SER A 37 16.54 -44.33 -0.87
C SER A 37 18.06 -44.46 -0.71
N ASP A 38 18.45 -44.60 0.56
CA ASP A 38 19.72 -45.08 1.13
C ASP A 38 20.77 -43.96 1.31
N GLY A 39 21.36 -43.72 2.49
CA GLY A 39 21.49 -44.53 3.68
C GLY A 39 22.93 -44.46 4.17
N GLY A 40 23.14 -44.04 5.43
CA GLY A 40 24.40 -44.14 6.18
C GLY A 40 25.29 -42.90 6.12
N ASP A 41 26.13 -42.60 7.11
CA ASP A 41 26.31 -43.09 8.48
C ASP A 41 27.36 -42.13 9.10
N LEU A 42 27.19 -41.81 10.37
CA LEU A 42 28.16 -41.35 11.39
C LEU A 42 29.48 -40.71 10.94
N LEU A 43 29.78 -39.51 11.47
CA LEU A 43 30.89 -39.32 12.43
C LEU A 43 30.64 -38.09 13.29
N GLU A 44 30.65 -38.33 14.60
CA GLU A 44 30.77 -37.35 15.68
C GLU A 44 32.16 -36.70 15.63
N GLU A 45 32.24 -35.37 15.79
CA GLU A 45 33.37 -34.73 16.45
C GLU A 45 32.83 -33.68 17.43
N ASP A 46 32.72 -34.13 18.67
CA ASP A 46 32.70 -33.37 19.90
C ASP A 46 34.14 -32.91 20.19
N PHE A 47 34.40 -31.63 20.45
CA PHE A 47 35.49 -31.18 21.33
C PHE A 47 35.42 -29.66 21.59
N GLY A 48 35.26 -29.30 22.87
CA GLY A 48 36.08 -28.26 23.50
C GLY A 48 35.43 -26.90 23.76
N TYR A 49 34.99 -26.71 25.00
CA TYR A 49 34.61 -25.44 25.62
C TYR A 49 35.83 -24.73 26.24
N GLU A 50 35.58 -23.49 26.70
CA GLU A 50 36.40 -22.57 27.54
C GLU A 50 37.27 -21.58 26.76
N ASP A 51 37.39 -20.30 27.12
CA ASP A 51 36.68 -19.30 27.94
C ASP A 51 37.40 -17.96 27.59
N GLU A 52 36.88 -16.84 28.08
CA GLU A 52 37.62 -15.62 28.42
C GLU A 52 37.41 -14.37 27.52
N GLN A 53 36.47 -13.56 28.00
CA GLN A 53 36.48 -12.10 28.18
C GLN A 53 37.10 -11.20 27.08
N THR A 54 36.28 -10.29 26.55
CA THR A 54 36.33 -8.85 26.94
C THR A 54 35.21 -8.06 26.25
N GLU A 55 34.25 -7.59 27.04
CA GLU A 55 33.43 -6.44 26.66
C GLU A 55 34.16 -5.14 26.98
N PRO A 56 34.03 -4.08 26.16
CA PRO A 56 34.20 -2.73 26.66
C PRO A 56 32.84 -2.14 27.02
N GLU A 57 32.58 -2.08 28.33
CA GLU A 57 31.60 -1.19 28.93
C GLU A 57 31.89 0.26 28.52
N THR A 58 30.90 0.95 27.96
CA THR A 58 30.88 2.41 27.92
C THR A 58 29.89 2.93 28.96
N ASN A 59 30.46 3.06 30.16
CA ASN A 59 30.11 3.93 31.28
C ASN A 59 28.94 4.90 31.05
N VAL A 60 27.77 4.52 31.56
CA VAL A 60 26.64 5.44 31.82
C VAL A 60 27.01 6.28 33.04
N THR A 61 27.44 7.52 32.82
CA THR A 61 27.46 8.53 33.88
C THR A 61 26.15 9.31 33.85
N SER A 62 25.31 9.04 34.84
CA SER A 62 24.15 9.87 35.15
C SER A 62 24.60 11.09 35.93
N SER A 63 24.64 12.24 35.28
CA SER A 63 24.60 13.54 35.94
C SER A 63 23.37 14.30 35.46
N SER A 64 22.28 14.09 36.19
CA SER A 64 21.12 14.99 36.18
C SER A 64 21.58 16.38 36.61
N LYS A 65 21.47 17.35 35.70
CA LYS A 65 21.04 18.74 35.92
C LYS A 65 20.80 19.40 34.56
N ASP A 66 19.68 20.10 34.48
CA ASP A 66 19.07 20.79 33.33
C ASP A 66 18.42 19.90 32.26
N ALA A 67 17.11 19.72 32.42
CA ALA A 67 16.18 19.45 31.33
C ALA A 67 16.24 20.61 30.32
N GLY A 68 17.25 20.58 29.47
CA GLY A 68 17.31 21.36 28.25
C GLY A 68 16.21 20.85 27.33
N THR A 69 15.11 21.60 27.27
CA THR A 69 14.07 21.42 26.26
C THR A 69 14.76 21.36 24.90
N ILE A 70 14.75 20.20 24.25
CA ILE A 70 15.10 20.11 22.83
C ILE A 70 13.98 20.85 22.10
N THR A 71 14.16 22.14 21.89
CA THR A 71 13.43 22.89 20.88
C THR A 71 13.80 22.27 19.54
N ILE A 72 12.88 21.47 19.00
CA ILE A 72 12.88 21.14 17.58
C ILE A 72 12.89 22.48 16.85
N PRO A 73 13.88 22.76 15.97
CA PRO A 73 13.86 24.00 15.21
C PRO A 73 12.57 24.02 14.39
N SER A 74 11.73 25.00 14.70
CA SER A 74 10.57 25.36 13.91
C SER A 74 10.98 25.55 12.45
N ARG A 75 10.15 25.02 11.55
CA ARG A 75 10.28 25.04 10.10
C ARG A 75 10.93 26.33 9.57
N PRO A 76 11.95 26.24 8.70
CA PRO A 76 12.35 27.36 7.86
C PRO A 76 11.16 27.75 6.96
N SER A 77 10.57 28.91 7.24
CA SER A 77 9.46 29.51 6.49
C SER A 77 9.86 29.76 5.03
N ASP A 78 9.43 28.89 4.12
CA ASP A 78 9.49 29.06 2.67
C ASP A 78 8.21 29.67 2.07
N GLY A 79 7.39 30.35 2.90
CA GLY A 79 6.20 31.05 2.43
C GLY A 79 4.96 30.16 2.19
N GLY A 80 5.07 28.85 2.43
CA GLY A 80 3.90 28.02 2.70
C GLY A 80 3.45 28.23 4.14
N VAL A 81 2.24 28.77 4.35
CA VAL A 81 1.66 28.87 5.69
C VAL A 81 1.51 27.46 6.28
N ASP A 82 2.31 27.14 7.29
CA ASP A 82 1.96 26.12 8.29
C ASP A 82 0.74 26.62 9.05
N VAL A 83 -0.43 26.45 8.47
CA VAL A 83 -1.66 26.58 9.24
C VAL A 83 -1.74 25.33 10.08
N ALA A 84 -1.37 25.42 11.36
CA ALA A 84 -1.75 24.41 12.34
C ALA A 84 -3.22 24.06 12.11
N LYS A 85 -3.50 22.77 11.88
CA LYS A 85 -4.85 22.27 11.59
C LYS A 85 -5.83 22.83 12.64
N PRO A 86 -6.77 23.72 12.25
CA PRO A 86 -7.65 24.37 13.22
C PRO A 86 -8.48 23.32 13.97
N ALA A 87 -8.65 23.51 15.28
CA ALA A 87 -9.40 22.59 16.14
C ALA A 87 -10.93 22.66 15.94
N SER A 88 -11.43 23.62 15.15
CA SER A 88 -12.84 23.69 14.76
C SER A 88 -13.17 22.66 13.69
N ASP A 89 -14.42 22.20 13.65
CA ASP A 89 -14.94 21.32 12.60
C ASP A 89 -14.94 21.95 11.18
N GLY A 90 -14.51 23.20 11.05
CA GLY A 90 -14.22 23.92 9.80
C GLY A 90 -15.44 24.28 8.96
N GLY A 91 -16.65 23.97 9.42
CA GLY A 91 -17.87 24.10 8.61
C GLY A 91 -17.86 23.21 7.36
N ALA A 92 -18.89 23.28 6.52
CA ALA A 92 -18.91 22.60 5.22
C ALA A 92 -18.18 23.45 4.16
N CYS A 93 -17.35 22.81 3.34
CA CYS A 93 -16.71 23.49 2.22
C CYS A 93 -17.75 23.94 1.18
N THR A 94 -17.54 25.14 0.63
CA THR A 94 -18.31 25.65 -0.51
C THR A 94 -17.51 25.52 -1.80
N GLY A 95 -18.21 25.36 -2.93
CA GLY A 95 -17.58 25.29 -4.25
C GLY A 95 -17.07 23.89 -4.61
N ASP A 96 -16.94 23.67 -5.91
CA ASP A 96 -16.52 22.39 -6.49
C ASP A 96 -15.08 22.04 -6.08
N ILE A 97 -14.78 20.74 -6.01
CA ILE A 97 -13.40 20.24 -5.81
C ILE A 97 -12.57 20.64 -7.03
N ALA A 98 -11.46 21.33 -6.80
CA ALA A 98 -10.57 21.93 -7.78
C ALA A 98 -9.11 21.44 -7.62
N PRO A 99 -8.22 21.67 -8.61
CA PRO A 99 -6.83 21.23 -8.53
C PRO A 99 -6.14 21.56 -7.20
N GLY A 100 -5.54 20.56 -6.56
CA GLY A 100 -4.85 20.67 -5.28
C GLY A 100 -5.73 20.52 -4.02
N ASP A 101 -7.06 20.42 -4.14
CA ASP A 101 -7.96 20.22 -3.00
C ASP A 101 -7.89 18.82 -2.38
N LEU A 102 -7.48 17.84 -3.18
CA LEU A 102 -7.20 16.46 -2.79
C LEU A 102 -5.81 16.10 -3.33
N ASN A 103 -5.02 15.37 -2.55
CA ASN A 103 -3.65 15.02 -2.91
C ASN A 103 -3.36 13.57 -2.50
N VAL A 104 -2.71 12.81 -3.37
CA VAL A 104 -2.13 11.51 -3.00
C VAL A 104 -0.95 11.75 -2.05
N VAL A 105 -0.93 11.07 -0.90
CA VAL A 105 0.08 11.27 0.14
C VAL A 105 0.80 9.99 0.58
N GLU A 106 0.20 8.82 0.41
CA GLU A 106 0.83 7.54 0.76
C GLU A 106 0.35 6.43 -0.17
N ILE A 107 1.23 5.49 -0.51
CA ILE A 107 0.97 4.43 -1.49
C ILE A 107 1.55 3.09 -1.00
N MET A 108 0.73 2.05 -0.99
CA MET A 108 1.14 0.65 -0.83
C MET A 108 1.03 -0.06 -2.17
N VAL A 109 2.14 -0.21 -2.87
CA VAL A 109 2.16 -0.81 -4.22
C VAL A 109 2.22 -2.34 -4.18
N ALA A 110 2.74 -2.92 -3.10
CA ALA A 110 2.72 -4.37 -2.89
C ALA A 110 2.67 -4.69 -1.40
N SER A 111 1.69 -5.48 -0.97
CA SER A 111 1.57 -5.91 0.43
C SER A 111 2.39 -7.17 0.74
N LYS A 112 2.76 -7.95 -0.30
CA LYS A 112 3.57 -9.15 -0.16
C LYS A 112 4.25 -9.53 -1.47
N THR A 113 5.23 -10.43 -1.40
CA THR A 113 5.83 -11.02 -2.60
C THR A 113 4.94 -12.10 -3.21
N GLY A 114 4.94 -12.21 -4.53
CA GLY A 114 4.33 -13.33 -5.25
C GLY A 114 2.81 -13.18 -5.47
N GLN A 115 2.10 -14.31 -5.58
CA GLN A 115 0.69 -14.31 -5.97
C GLN A 115 -0.27 -13.95 -4.82
N GLY A 116 -1.41 -13.37 -5.19
CA GLY A 116 -2.50 -13.04 -4.26
C GLY A 116 -2.21 -11.82 -3.40
N ASP A 117 -1.41 -10.88 -3.91
CA ASP A 117 -1.34 -9.54 -3.34
C ASP A 117 -2.70 -8.87 -3.53
N THR A 118 -3.29 -8.43 -2.43
CA THR A 118 -4.68 -7.92 -2.38
C THR A 118 -4.81 -6.67 -1.51
N ALA A 119 -3.76 -6.29 -0.78
CA ALA A 119 -3.76 -5.17 0.14
C ALA A 119 -2.97 -3.98 -0.43
N GLU A 120 -3.09 -3.75 -1.73
CA GLU A 120 -2.67 -2.51 -2.38
C GLU A 120 -3.61 -1.37 -2.00
N TRP A 121 -3.07 -0.17 -1.83
CA TRP A 121 -3.88 1.00 -1.55
C TRP A 121 -3.17 2.32 -1.84
N VAL A 122 -3.97 3.37 -1.97
CA VAL A 122 -3.55 4.77 -2.09
C VAL A 122 -4.30 5.59 -1.06
N GLU A 123 -3.59 6.42 -0.31
CA GLU A 123 -4.19 7.41 0.56
C GLU A 123 -4.28 8.78 -0.11
N ILE A 124 -5.44 9.41 0.08
CA ILE A 124 -5.76 10.73 -0.44
C ILE A 124 -6.12 11.65 0.73
N GLN A 125 -5.44 12.78 0.81
CA GLN A 125 -5.65 13.82 1.82
C GLN A 125 -6.32 15.04 1.21
N SER A 126 -7.27 15.65 1.92
CA SER A 126 -7.76 16.98 1.57
C SER A 126 -6.81 18.08 2.03
N SER A 127 -6.61 19.12 1.22
CA SER A 127 -5.93 20.34 1.63
C SER A 127 -6.87 21.40 2.21
N ARG A 128 -8.19 21.12 2.23
CA ARG A 128 -9.20 22.08 2.69
C ARG A 128 -9.32 22.08 4.22
N GLY A 129 -9.42 23.27 4.79
CA GLY A 129 -9.66 23.50 6.22
C GLY A 129 -11.13 23.39 6.67
N CYS A 130 -11.98 22.74 5.87
CA CYS A 130 -13.42 22.57 6.09
C CYS A 130 -13.83 21.12 5.80
N ARG A 131 -15.04 20.71 6.19
CA ARG A 131 -15.59 19.40 5.86
C ARG A 131 -15.88 19.28 4.38
N LEU A 132 -15.26 18.30 3.75
CA LEU A 132 -15.31 18.11 2.30
C LEU A 132 -16.03 16.81 1.97
N ASN A 133 -17.16 16.90 1.27
CA ASN A 133 -17.78 15.72 0.68
C ASN A 133 -17.08 15.38 -0.65
N VAL A 134 -16.50 14.19 -0.74
CA VAL A 134 -15.73 13.73 -1.92
C VAL A 134 -16.55 12.86 -2.87
N LYS A 135 -17.87 12.82 -2.73
CA LYS A 135 -18.76 12.13 -3.68
C LYS A 135 -18.52 12.60 -5.12
N GLY A 136 -18.48 11.65 -6.05
CA GLY A 136 -18.25 11.90 -7.46
C GLY A 136 -16.78 12.09 -7.86
N VAL A 137 -15.85 12.14 -6.89
CA VAL A 137 -14.41 12.07 -7.18
C VAL A 137 -14.08 10.70 -7.76
N LYS A 138 -13.33 10.68 -8.86
CA LYS A 138 -12.83 9.48 -9.51
C LYS A 138 -11.33 9.36 -9.31
N ILE A 139 -10.88 8.17 -8.92
CA ILE A 139 -9.48 7.81 -8.68
C ILE A 139 -9.12 6.69 -9.65
N ALA A 140 -8.09 6.89 -10.46
CA ALA A 140 -7.69 5.96 -11.51
C ALA A 140 -6.18 5.65 -11.49
N SER A 141 -5.83 4.40 -11.82
CA SER A 141 -4.53 4.01 -12.34
C SER A 141 -4.67 3.68 -13.83
N PRO A 142 -4.21 4.53 -14.76
CA PRO A 142 -4.43 4.31 -16.19
C PRO A 142 -3.53 3.22 -16.79
N ARG A 143 -2.50 2.72 -16.08
CA ARG A 143 -1.65 1.60 -16.53
C ARG A 143 -1.95 0.26 -15.83
N GLY A 144 -3.02 0.17 -15.05
CA GLY A 144 -3.36 -1.07 -14.37
C GLY A 144 -3.68 -2.26 -15.32
N THR A 145 -4.12 -3.39 -14.78
CA THR A 145 -4.39 -4.62 -15.56
C THR A 145 -5.74 -4.70 -16.26
N SER A 146 -6.65 -3.75 -16.00
CA SER A 146 -8.01 -3.76 -16.53
C SER A 146 -8.37 -2.46 -17.25
N GLY A 147 -9.34 -2.52 -18.17
CA GLY A 147 -9.80 -1.33 -18.91
C GLY A 147 -10.44 -0.25 -18.02
N VAL A 148 -10.66 -0.51 -16.72
CA VAL A 148 -11.22 0.43 -15.74
C VAL A 148 -10.59 0.20 -14.37
N ASP A 149 -9.29 0.43 -14.24
CA ASP A 149 -8.61 0.52 -12.93
C ASP A 149 -8.91 1.87 -12.28
N ALA A 150 -10.21 2.13 -12.09
CA ALA A 150 -10.72 3.37 -11.56
C ALA A 150 -11.96 3.14 -10.72
N VAL A 151 -12.11 3.95 -9.67
CA VAL A 151 -13.30 3.98 -8.82
C VAL A 151 -13.82 5.40 -8.73
N THR A 152 -15.14 5.54 -8.68
CA THR A 152 -15.80 6.81 -8.35
C THR A 152 -16.46 6.68 -6.98
N VAL A 153 -16.26 7.67 -6.10
CA VAL A 153 -16.92 7.72 -4.80
C VAL A 153 -18.43 7.87 -5.02
N ALA A 154 -19.18 6.78 -4.84
CA ALA A 154 -20.58 6.72 -5.26
C ALA A 154 -21.56 7.35 -4.24
N THR A 155 -21.23 7.28 -2.96
CA THR A 155 -22.05 7.80 -1.84
C THR A 155 -21.38 9.01 -1.20
N ASP A 156 -22.13 9.73 -0.36
CA ASP A 156 -21.55 10.82 0.43
C ASP A 156 -20.43 10.28 1.33
N LEU A 157 -19.27 10.91 1.25
CA LEU A 157 -18.12 10.64 2.09
C LEU A 157 -17.56 11.98 2.55
N GLU A 158 -17.89 12.36 3.77
CA GLU A 158 -17.49 13.63 4.36
C GLU A 158 -16.15 13.47 5.10
N LEU A 159 -15.13 14.14 4.60
CA LEU A 159 -13.83 14.25 5.26
C LEU A 159 -13.87 15.41 6.26
N PRO A 160 -13.29 15.28 7.46
CA PRO A 160 -13.03 16.43 8.31
C PRO A 160 -12.04 17.39 7.61
N PRO A 161 -11.85 18.63 8.12
CA PRO A 161 -10.74 19.48 7.69
C PRO A 161 -9.44 18.69 7.60
N TYR A 162 -8.73 18.80 6.48
CA TYR A 162 -7.50 18.06 6.18
C TYR A 162 -7.59 16.54 6.44
N GLY A 163 -8.78 15.96 6.27
CA GLY A 163 -9.03 14.55 6.46
C GLY A 163 -8.52 13.71 5.30
N THR A 164 -8.43 12.41 5.53
CA THR A 164 -7.95 11.41 4.58
C THR A 164 -9.03 10.37 4.30
N PHE A 165 -8.89 9.70 3.17
CA PHE A 165 -9.52 8.40 2.92
C PHE A 165 -8.58 7.53 2.10
N VAL A 166 -8.82 6.22 2.16
CA VAL A 166 -7.98 5.24 1.48
C VAL A 166 -8.76 4.58 0.34
N VAL A 167 -8.12 4.47 -0.81
CA VAL A 167 -8.60 3.69 -1.96
C VAL A 167 -7.85 2.37 -2.01
N THR A 168 -8.57 1.24 -2.08
CA THR A 168 -7.98 -0.09 -1.95
C THR A 168 -8.72 -1.13 -2.81
N GLY A 169 -8.26 -2.39 -2.83
CA GLY A 169 -8.81 -3.42 -3.70
C GLY A 169 -10.22 -3.88 -3.30
N ASP A 170 -10.48 -4.04 -2.00
CA ASP A 170 -11.77 -4.53 -1.48
C ASP A 170 -12.38 -3.57 -0.46
N ALA A 171 -13.72 -3.58 -0.30
CA ALA A 171 -14.37 -2.75 0.71
C ALA A 171 -14.24 -3.32 2.13
N ASP A 172 -13.92 -4.61 2.28
CA ASP A 172 -13.66 -5.27 3.55
C ASP A 172 -12.23 -4.97 4.05
N PRO A 173 -12.07 -4.22 5.15
CA PRO A 173 -10.76 -3.90 5.72
C PRO A 173 -9.86 -5.10 5.96
N LEU A 174 -10.42 -6.26 6.33
CA LEU A 174 -9.64 -7.45 6.69
C LEU A 174 -8.95 -8.08 5.48
N LYS A 175 -9.52 -7.92 4.28
CA LYS A 175 -8.89 -8.36 3.04
C LYS A 175 -7.76 -7.43 2.61
N ASN A 176 -7.75 -6.20 3.10
CA ASN A 176 -6.70 -5.21 2.84
C ASN A 176 -5.70 -5.12 4.01
N GLY A 177 -5.44 -6.23 4.71
CA GLY A 177 -4.48 -6.27 5.81
C GLY A 177 -4.93 -5.57 7.11
N GLY A 178 -6.20 -5.16 7.20
CA GLY A 178 -6.78 -4.48 8.36
C GLY A 178 -6.70 -2.95 8.29
N LEU A 179 -6.91 -2.36 7.10
CA LEU A 179 -6.91 -0.91 6.92
C LEU A 179 -7.93 -0.20 7.83
N PRO A 180 -7.54 0.84 8.58
CA PRO A 180 -8.47 1.63 9.37
C PRO A 180 -9.18 2.69 8.52
N GLY A 181 -10.23 3.30 9.07
CA GLY A 181 -10.83 4.53 8.54
C GLY A 181 -11.71 4.35 7.31
N PRO A 182 -12.07 5.46 6.62
CA PRO A 182 -12.93 5.41 5.45
C PRO A 182 -12.22 4.78 4.24
N LEU A 183 -12.85 3.76 3.65
CA LEU A 183 -12.35 3.01 2.51
C LEU A 183 -13.23 3.20 1.27
N VAL A 184 -12.59 3.30 0.12
CA VAL A 184 -13.21 3.28 -1.21
C VAL A 184 -12.56 2.14 -1.99
N ALA A 185 -13.35 1.24 -2.58
CA ALA A 185 -12.82 0.04 -3.21
C ALA A 185 -12.82 0.13 -4.74
N TRP A 186 -11.70 -0.19 -5.40
CA TRP A 186 -11.68 -0.47 -6.84
C TRP A 186 -12.52 -1.70 -7.20
N GLY A 187 -12.66 -2.65 -6.25
CA GLY A 187 -13.37 -3.90 -6.47
C GLY A 187 -12.54 -4.94 -7.24
N THR A 188 -11.23 -4.70 -7.38
CA THR A 188 -10.26 -5.60 -8.02
C THR A 188 -8.89 -5.45 -7.36
N SER A 189 -8.01 -6.42 -7.56
CA SER A 189 -6.61 -6.40 -7.15
C SER A 189 -5.69 -6.06 -8.32
N ASP A 190 -4.38 -5.86 -8.05
CA ASP A 190 -3.35 -5.60 -9.06
C ASP A 190 -3.65 -4.33 -9.89
N VAL A 191 -4.07 -3.29 -9.16
CA VAL A 191 -4.40 -1.96 -9.69
C VAL A 191 -3.12 -1.13 -9.82
N LEU A 192 -2.22 -1.23 -8.84
CA LEU A 192 -0.99 -0.45 -8.77
C LEU A 192 0.19 -1.25 -9.32
N LYS A 193 0.95 -0.68 -10.26
CA LYS A 193 2.08 -1.40 -10.86
C LYS A 193 3.40 -1.21 -10.12
N ASN A 194 4.09 -2.33 -9.90
CA ASN A 194 5.42 -2.38 -9.30
C ASN A 194 6.53 -1.82 -10.21
N ASP A 195 6.30 -1.75 -11.52
CA ASP A 195 7.25 -1.19 -12.51
C ASP A 195 7.15 0.34 -12.66
N GLY A 196 6.37 0.98 -11.79
CA GLY A 196 6.02 2.39 -11.80
C GLY A 196 4.59 2.58 -12.31
N ASP A 197 3.92 3.65 -11.90
CA ASP A 197 2.53 3.88 -12.32
C ASP A 197 2.15 5.35 -12.15
N THR A 198 0.94 5.68 -12.57
CA THR A 198 0.32 6.99 -12.36
C THR A 198 -1.00 6.81 -11.61
N ILE A 199 -1.22 7.64 -10.60
CA ILE A 199 -2.52 7.79 -9.96
C ILE A 199 -3.07 9.14 -10.38
N GLU A 200 -4.30 9.16 -10.87
CA GLU A 200 -4.99 10.37 -11.32
C GLU A 200 -6.32 10.51 -10.58
N ILE A 201 -6.53 11.68 -9.97
CA ILE A 201 -7.76 12.07 -9.29
C ILE A 201 -8.49 13.08 -10.18
N THR A 202 -9.77 12.85 -10.46
CA THR A 202 -10.63 13.77 -11.22
C THR A 202 -11.90 14.06 -10.45
N ASN A 203 -12.42 15.29 -10.57
CA ASN A 203 -13.74 15.62 -10.02
C ASN A 203 -14.88 15.12 -10.93
N ALA A 204 -16.12 15.30 -10.49
CA ALA A 204 -17.30 14.91 -11.25
C ALA A 204 -17.45 15.63 -12.61
N ALA A 205 -16.81 16.80 -12.78
CA ALA A 205 -16.76 17.53 -14.04
C ALA A 205 -15.63 17.08 -14.98
N GLY A 206 -14.79 16.13 -14.55
CA GLY A 206 -13.65 15.61 -15.31
C GLY A 206 -12.38 16.46 -15.22
N ALA A 207 -12.33 17.48 -14.35
CA ALA A 207 -11.09 18.22 -14.11
C ALA A 207 -10.13 17.39 -13.27
N VAL A 208 -8.85 17.37 -13.65
CA VAL A 208 -7.78 16.72 -12.87
C VAL A 208 -7.55 17.50 -11.60
N ILE A 209 -7.72 16.84 -10.47
CA ILE A 209 -7.54 17.38 -9.12
C ILE A 209 -6.11 17.14 -8.65
N ASP A 210 -5.62 15.93 -8.87
CA ASP A 210 -4.25 15.54 -8.59
C ASP A 210 -3.78 14.48 -9.57
N LYS A 211 -2.46 14.41 -9.76
CA LYS A 211 -1.77 13.40 -10.53
C LYS A 211 -0.40 13.14 -9.94
N VAL A 212 -0.13 11.90 -9.56
CA VAL A 212 1.19 11.44 -9.10
C VAL A 212 1.66 10.31 -9.98
N THR A 213 2.88 10.44 -10.51
CA THR A 213 3.57 9.36 -11.21
C THR A 213 4.73 8.90 -10.34
N TYR A 214 4.73 7.63 -9.96
CA TYR A 214 5.81 7.02 -9.18
C TYR A 214 6.65 6.07 -10.06
N PRO A 215 7.97 5.99 -9.83
CA PRO A 215 8.87 5.11 -10.58
C PRO A 215 8.73 3.65 -10.14
N SER A 216 9.49 2.75 -10.77
CA SER A 216 9.58 1.35 -10.33
C SER A 216 9.85 1.25 -8.83
N THR A 217 8.99 0.51 -8.14
CA THR A 217 9.14 0.19 -6.71
C THR A 217 9.98 -1.06 -6.51
N ASN A 218 10.18 -1.88 -7.54
CA ASN A 218 11.08 -3.03 -7.49
C ASN A 218 12.50 -2.63 -7.97
N PRO A 219 13.58 -2.94 -7.24
CA PRO A 219 13.65 -3.53 -5.90
C PRO A 219 13.70 -2.49 -4.77
N ALA A 220 13.40 -1.23 -5.06
CA ALA A 220 13.60 -0.10 -4.15
C ALA A 220 12.75 -0.15 -2.88
N VAL A 221 11.58 -0.78 -2.93
CA VAL A 221 10.55 -0.79 -1.88
C VAL A 221 10.32 -2.21 -1.43
N THR A 222 10.38 -2.41 -0.12
CA THR A 222 10.14 -3.73 0.49
C THR A 222 8.64 -4.04 0.42
N PRO A 223 8.22 -5.22 -0.08
CA PRO A 223 6.82 -5.61 -0.04
C PRO A 223 6.26 -5.59 1.39
N GLY A 224 5.06 -5.04 1.54
CA GLY A 224 4.42 -4.80 2.82
C GLY A 224 4.79 -3.46 3.47
N VAL A 225 5.48 -2.59 2.75
CA VAL A 225 5.88 -1.25 3.21
C VAL A 225 5.34 -0.19 2.24
N SER A 226 4.66 0.82 2.78
CA SER A 226 4.16 1.96 2.02
C SER A 226 5.28 2.94 1.71
N ILE A 227 5.00 3.81 0.75
CA ILE A 227 5.82 4.96 0.41
C ILE A 227 4.97 6.21 0.69
N ALA A 228 5.47 7.09 1.53
CA ALA A 228 4.77 8.26 2.05
C ALA A 228 5.48 9.56 1.67
N PHE A 229 4.68 10.59 1.37
CA PHE A 229 5.15 11.97 1.33
C PHE A 229 5.11 12.56 2.75
N PRO A 230 6.22 13.07 3.29
CA PRO A 230 6.27 13.56 4.67
C PRO A 230 5.32 14.72 4.93
N ALA A 231 4.57 14.63 6.04
CA ALA A 231 3.62 15.67 6.46
C ALA A 231 4.29 17.03 6.74
N ASN A 232 5.61 17.05 6.98
CA ASN A 232 6.39 18.26 7.20
C ASN A 232 7.12 18.79 5.95
N CYS A 233 6.92 18.18 4.77
CA CYS A 233 7.47 18.69 3.51
C CYS A 233 6.60 19.81 2.90
N SER A 234 7.24 20.69 2.14
CA SER A 234 6.54 21.68 1.32
C SER A 234 5.78 20.99 0.18
N TRP A 235 4.50 21.34 -0.05
CA TRP A 235 3.69 20.68 -1.10
C TRP A 235 4.31 20.79 -2.50
N SER A 236 5.12 21.82 -2.77
CA SER A 236 5.85 21.96 -4.04
C SER A 236 6.93 20.89 -4.24
N ASP A 237 7.42 20.27 -3.18
CA ASP A 237 8.39 19.17 -3.24
C ASP A 237 7.74 17.83 -3.60
N ARG A 238 6.41 17.70 -3.52
CA ARG A 238 5.70 16.41 -3.68
C ARG A 238 5.86 15.79 -5.06
N SER A 239 6.05 16.60 -6.10
CA SER A 239 6.33 16.08 -7.45
C SER A 239 7.72 15.45 -7.58
N SER A 240 8.59 15.62 -6.59
CA SER A 240 9.94 15.06 -6.57
C SER A 240 9.94 13.73 -5.82
N TRP A 241 10.07 12.61 -6.54
CA TRP A 241 9.99 11.29 -5.91
C TRP A 241 11.12 11.02 -4.89
N VAL A 242 12.24 11.73 -4.98
CA VAL A 242 13.30 11.65 -3.97
C VAL A 242 12.89 12.20 -2.60
N ARG A 243 11.73 12.87 -2.51
CA ARG A 243 11.14 13.39 -1.27
C ARG A 243 10.15 12.43 -0.64
N TRP A 244 9.84 11.32 -1.30
CA TRP A 244 8.99 10.26 -0.79
C TRP A 244 9.86 9.20 -0.12
N SER A 245 9.36 8.58 0.94
CA SER A 245 10.13 7.63 1.75
C SER A 245 9.30 6.45 2.19
N GLN A 246 9.96 5.31 2.39
CA GLN A 246 9.32 4.13 2.96
C GLN A 246 8.97 4.36 4.43
N SER A 247 7.78 3.94 4.84
CA SER A 247 7.42 3.95 6.26
C SER A 247 8.34 3.04 7.07
N PRO A 248 8.78 3.48 8.27
CA PRO A 248 9.69 2.70 9.09
C PRO A 248 8.99 1.45 9.64
N VAL A 249 9.81 0.49 10.09
CA VAL A 249 9.33 -0.79 10.66
C VAL A 249 8.45 -0.62 11.90
N THR A 250 8.51 0.54 12.57
CA THR A 250 7.70 0.89 13.74
C THR A 250 6.30 1.36 13.37
N SER A 251 6.07 1.78 12.12
CA SER A 251 4.76 2.25 11.64
C SER A 251 3.89 1.08 11.20
N THR A 252 3.48 0.22 12.13
CA THR A 252 2.63 -0.92 11.79
C THR A 252 1.15 -0.55 11.78
N TYR A 253 0.40 -1.10 10.82
CA TYR A 253 -1.06 -1.04 10.82
C TYR A 253 -1.69 -2.42 10.59
N GLY A 254 -2.95 -2.52 10.98
CA GLY A 254 -3.78 -3.70 10.75
C GLY A 254 -3.27 -4.98 11.42
N SER A 255 -3.93 -6.11 11.13
CA SER A 255 -3.57 -7.41 11.69
C SER A 255 -2.45 -8.12 10.92
N ALA A 256 -2.13 -7.66 9.72
CA ALA A 256 -1.12 -8.25 8.85
C ALA A 256 0.31 -7.73 9.10
N SER A 257 0.50 -6.84 10.09
CA SER A 257 1.79 -6.23 10.40
C SER A 257 2.43 -5.49 9.22
N LEU A 258 1.61 -4.95 8.30
CA LEU A 258 2.06 -4.10 7.19
C LEU A 258 2.57 -2.76 7.74
N LYS A 259 3.44 -2.08 6.98
CA LYS A 259 4.05 -0.80 7.37
C LYS A 259 3.45 0.37 6.61
N GLY A 260 3.06 1.41 7.34
CA GLY A 260 2.42 2.62 6.82
C GLY A 260 1.60 3.35 7.88
N THR A 261 1.06 4.50 7.49
CA THR A 261 0.25 5.38 8.34
C THR A 261 -1.17 5.61 7.80
N PRO A 262 -1.90 4.58 7.31
CA PRO A 262 -3.21 4.79 6.70
C PRO A 262 -4.19 5.46 7.69
N ASN A 263 -4.88 6.45 7.15
CA ASN A 263 -5.76 7.42 7.77
C ASN A 263 -5.13 8.23 8.90
N LYS A 264 -3.84 8.55 8.81
CA LYS A 264 -3.09 9.39 9.76
C LYS A 264 -2.09 10.29 9.01
N ASP A 265 -1.61 11.33 9.67
CA ASP A 265 -0.56 12.16 9.09
C ASP A 265 0.77 11.38 9.02
N ASN A 266 1.43 11.45 7.86
CA ASN A 266 2.74 10.86 7.55
C ASN A 266 3.88 11.53 8.34
N THR A 267 3.83 11.37 9.66
CA THR A 267 4.80 11.89 10.63
C THR A 267 5.90 10.87 10.98
N ASP A 268 5.78 9.67 10.43
CA ASP A 268 6.73 8.58 10.54
C ASP A 268 7.89 8.66 9.53
N VAL A 269 7.69 9.42 8.46
CA VAL A 269 8.71 9.82 7.50
C VAL A 269 9.04 11.30 7.67
N VAL A 270 10.25 11.70 7.30
CA VAL A 270 10.74 13.08 7.49
C VAL A 270 11.14 13.71 6.17
N CYS A 271 10.83 15.00 6.03
CA CYS A 271 11.42 15.79 4.97
C CYS A 271 12.93 15.94 5.18
N TYR A 272 13.72 15.63 4.16
CA TYR A 272 15.17 15.85 4.07
C TYR A 272 15.50 16.48 2.73
#